data_AF-A0A0R1U3H7-F1
#
_entry.id   AF-A0A0R1U3H7-F1
#
_cell.length_a   1.000
_cell.length_b   1.000
_cell.length_c   1.000
_cell.angle_alpha   90.00
_cell.angle_beta   90.00
_cell.angle_gamma   90.00
#
_symmetry.space_group_name_H-M   'P 1'
#
loop_
_entity.id
_entity.type
_entity.pdbx_description
1 polymer ?
#
loop_
_entity_poly.entity_id
_entity_poly.type
_entity_poly.pdbx_seq_one_letter_code
_entity_poly.pdbx_strand_id
1 'polypeptide(L)'
;MTIDEMTKGYEQEVAYQKHMLKNLGYWFQLSTILSGVGIVLIYFFHGKIIWLQIFGTVLLVLGALGMLAFGYSGWKGQQNVRAVVDDYEKKVQHFHKVTRKNV
;
A
#
# COMPACT_ATOMS: atom_id res chain seq x y z
N MET A 1 31.85 2.84 0.32
CA MET A 1 30.70 1.93 0.13
C MET A 1 31.04 1.00 -1.01
N THR A 2 31.08 -0.28 -0.74
CA THR A 2 31.29 -1.32 -1.76
C THR A 2 29.98 -1.51 -2.54
N ILE A 3 30.03 -1.89 -3.83
CA ILE A 3 28.81 -2.15 -4.63
C ILE A 3 27.90 -3.15 -3.91
N ASP A 4 28.47 -4.18 -3.29
CA ASP A 4 27.73 -5.17 -2.49
C ASP A 4 26.98 -4.58 -1.29
N GLU A 5 27.55 -3.59 -0.60
CA GLU A 5 26.90 -2.93 0.54
C GLU A 5 25.71 -2.09 0.07
N MET A 6 25.87 -1.41 -1.07
CA MET A 6 24.80 -0.62 -1.68
C MET A 6 23.66 -1.52 -2.14
N THR A 7 23.97 -2.60 -2.88
CA THR A 7 22.98 -3.57 -3.36
C THR A 7 22.17 -4.14 -2.20
N LYS A 8 22.83 -4.60 -1.14
CA LYS A 8 22.16 -5.10 0.06
C LYS A 8 21.24 -4.04 0.70
N GLY A 9 21.68 -2.78 0.74
CA GLY A 9 20.87 -1.67 1.23
C GLY A 9 19.58 -1.47 0.42
N TYR A 10 19.66 -1.46 -0.91
CA TYR A 10 18.46 -1.34 -1.77
C TYR A 10 17.54 -2.55 -1.67
N GLU A 11 18.09 -3.76 -1.62
CA GLU A 11 17.30 -4.98 -1.41
C GLU A 11 16.50 -4.92 -0.10
N GLN A 12 17.14 -4.47 0.98
CA GLN A 12 16.49 -4.31 2.28
C GLN A 12 15.37 -3.26 2.23
N GLU A 13 15.61 -2.11 1.59
CA GLU A 13 14.59 -1.05 1.43
C GLU A 13 13.39 -1.54 0.60
N VAL A 14 13.65 -2.24 -0.52
CA VAL A 14 12.59 -2.83 -1.35
C VAL A 14 11.80 -3.88 -0.57
N ALA A 15 12.47 -4.74 0.21
CA ALA A 15 11.81 -5.73 1.06
C ALA A 15 10.93 -5.06 2.11
N TYR A 16 11.41 -4.00 2.75
CA TYR A 16 10.65 -3.20 3.70
C TYR A 16 9.40 -2.59 3.06
N GLN A 17 9.54 -1.93 1.92
CA GLN A 17 8.41 -1.30 1.25
C GLN A 17 7.38 -2.31 0.71
N LYS A 18 7.84 -3.49 0.25
CA LYS A 18 6.94 -4.60 -0.09
C LYS A 18 6.16 -5.11 1.11
N HIS A 19 6.82 -5.25 2.26
CA HIS A 19 6.16 -5.63 3.52
C HIS A 19 5.13 -4.58 3.96
N MET A 20 5.48 -3.29 3.89
CA MET A 20 4.55 -2.18 4.15
C MET A 20 3.33 -2.22 3.23
N LEU A 21 3.53 -2.44 1.92
CA LEU A 21 2.44 -2.56 0.94
C LEU A 21 1.50 -3.74 1.25
N LYS A 22 2.05 -4.86 1.72
CA LYS A 22 1.24 -6.01 2.16
C LYS A 22 0.34 -5.64 3.34
N ASN A 23 0.87 -4.92 4.32
CA ASN A 23 0.07 -4.42 5.45
C ASN A 23 -1.03 -3.46 4.99
N LEU A 24 -0.73 -2.55 4.06
CA LEU A 24 -1.76 -1.68 3.45
C LEU A 24 -2.87 -2.49 2.75
N GLY A 25 -2.51 -3.58 2.08
CA GLY A 25 -3.47 -4.51 1.50
C GLY A 25 -4.41 -5.11 2.54
N TYR A 26 -3.89 -5.51 3.71
CA TYR A 26 -4.72 -6.00 4.81
C TYR A 26 -5.68 -4.92 5.36
N TRP A 27 -5.20 -3.68 5.51
CA TRP A 27 -6.05 -2.57 5.94
C TRP A 27 -7.15 -2.22 4.92
N PHE A 28 -6.84 -2.31 3.63
CA PHE A 28 -7.84 -2.18 2.57
C PHE A 28 -8.91 -3.28 2.67
N GLN A 29 -8.50 -4.55 2.80
CA GLN A 29 -9.42 -5.68 2.96
C GLN A 29 -10.30 -5.55 4.20
N LEU A 30 -9.73 -5.14 5.34
CA LEU A 30 -10.48 -4.87 6.56
C LEU A 30 -11.54 -3.80 6.33
N SER A 31 -11.19 -2.72 5.62
CA SER A 31 -12.11 -1.63 5.27
C SER A 31 -13.23 -2.12 4.35
N THR A 32 -12.93 -3.01 3.40
CA THR A 32 -13.93 -3.65 2.53
C THR A 32 -14.91 -4.51 3.34
N ILE A 33 -14.41 -5.35 4.26
CA ILE A 33 -15.25 -6.20 5.11
C ILE A 33 -16.15 -5.32 5.99
N LEU A 34 -15.59 -4.27 6.61
CA LEU A 34 -16.34 -3.33 7.43
C LEU A 34 -17.48 -2.66 6.64
N SER A 35 -17.17 -2.21 5.42
CA SER A 35 -18.15 -1.65 4.50
C SER A 35 -19.23 -2.65 4.12
N GLY A 36 -18.85 -3.90 3.84
CA GLY A 36 -19.78 -4.99 3.50
C GLY A 36 -20.75 -5.32 4.63
N VAL A 37 -20.26 -5.39 5.88
CA VAL A 37 -21.11 -5.54 7.06
C VAL A 37 -22.11 -4.40 7.17
N GLY A 38 -21.66 -3.16 6.93
CA GLY A 38 -22.54 -1.98 6.88
C GLY A 38 -23.67 -2.13 5.87
N ILE A 39 -23.37 -2.56 4.64
CA ILE A 39 -24.36 -2.80 3.58
C ILE A 39 -25.38 -3.86 4.00
N VAL A 40 -24.94 -4.99 4.56
CA VAL A 40 -25.82 -6.07 5.02
C VAL A 40 -26.77 -5.56 6.11
N LEU A 41 -26.25 -4.80 7.09
CA LEU A 41 -27.08 -4.23 8.15
C LEU A 41 -28.14 -3.26 7.60
N ILE A 42 -27.75 -2.38 6.68
CA ILE A 42 -28.71 -1.47 6.04
C ILE A 42 -29.77 -2.27 5.28
N TYR A 43 -29.37 -3.25 4.47
CA TYR A 43 -30.29 -4.03 3.64
C TYR A 43 -31.37 -4.76 4.46
N PHE A 44 -31.00 -5.44 5.54
CA PHE A 44 -31.96 -6.24 6.32
C PHE A 44 -32.82 -5.43 7.29
N PHE A 45 -32.27 -4.33 7.85
CA PHE A 45 -32.88 -3.58 8.94
C PHE A 45 -33.42 -2.20 8.55
N HIS A 46 -33.35 -1.82 7.27
CA HIS A 46 -33.93 -0.58 6.76
C HIS A 46 -35.42 -0.45 7.17
N GLY A 47 -35.76 0.64 7.84
CA GLY A 47 -37.13 0.92 8.29
C GLY A 47 -37.68 -0.01 9.38
N LYS A 48 -36.93 -1.04 9.82
CA LYS A 48 -37.33 -1.96 10.90
C LYS A 48 -36.70 -1.57 12.23
N ILE A 49 -35.39 -1.41 12.27
CA ILE A 49 -34.62 -1.08 13.47
C ILE A 49 -33.70 0.09 13.15
N ILE A 50 -34.18 1.30 13.42
CA ILE A 50 -33.51 2.57 13.06
C ILE A 50 -32.06 2.62 13.58
N TRP A 51 -31.81 2.14 14.81
CA TRP A 51 -30.46 2.11 15.38
C TRP A 51 -29.47 1.25 14.58
N LEU A 52 -29.88 0.07 14.12
CA LEU A 52 -29.03 -0.80 13.30
C LEU A 52 -28.79 -0.23 11.91
N GLN A 53 -29.78 0.47 11.36
CA GLN A 53 -29.62 1.17 10.08
C GLN A 53 -28.60 2.31 10.18
N ILE A 54 -28.66 3.13 11.24
CA ILE A 54 -27.68 4.19 11.49
C ILE A 54 -26.28 3.58 11.66
N PHE A 55 -26.16 2.55 12.48
CA PHE A 55 -24.89 1.86 12.71
C PHE A 55 -24.31 1.29 11.41
N GLY A 56 -25.13 0.61 10.59
CA GLY A 56 -24.70 0.11 9.29
C GLY A 56 -24.24 1.22 8.33
N THR A 57 -24.91 2.37 8.36
CA THR A 57 -24.51 3.56 7.58
C THR A 57 -23.16 4.09 8.01
N VAL A 58 -22.91 4.17 9.32
CA VAL A 58 -21.59 4.59 9.86
C VAL A 58 -20.50 3.61 9.43
N LEU A 59 -20.74 2.29 9.54
CA LEU A 59 -19.77 1.28 9.10
C LEU A 59 -19.47 1.37 7.61
N LEU A 60 -20.50 1.57 6.78
CA LEU A 60 -20.36 1.75 5.34
C LEU A 60 -19.48 2.96 5.01
N VAL A 61 -19.76 4.12 5.62
CA VAL A 61 -18.98 5.34 5.39
C VAL A 61 -17.53 5.17 5.84
N LEU A 62 -17.30 4.62 7.04
CA LEU A 62 -15.95 4.39 7.55
C LEU A 62 -15.17 3.41 6.69
N GLY A 63 -15.79 2.30 6.27
CA GLY A 63 -15.17 1.32 5.37
C GLY A 63 -14.86 1.91 4.01
N ALA A 64 -15.76 2.70 3.42
CA ALA A 64 -15.53 3.38 2.15
C ALA A 64 -14.37 4.39 2.23
N LEU A 65 -14.33 5.22 3.28
CA LEU A 65 -13.23 6.17 3.50
C LEU A 65 -11.90 5.44 3.72
N GLY A 66 -11.90 4.34 4.48
CA GLY A 66 -10.72 3.49 4.67
C GLY A 66 -10.21 2.93 3.35
N MET A 67 -11.10 2.37 2.52
CA MET A 67 -10.73 1.86 1.19
C MET A 67 -10.09 2.94 0.31
N LEU A 68 -10.64 4.16 0.29
CA LEU A 68 -10.07 5.27 -0.48
C LEU A 68 -8.67 5.66 0.04
N ALA A 69 -8.53 5.83 1.35
CA ALA A 69 -7.26 6.22 1.97
C ALA A 69 -6.16 5.17 1.77
N PHE A 70 -6.46 3.90 2.05
CA PHE A 70 -5.50 2.80 1.90
C PHE A 70 -5.24 2.45 0.44
N GLY A 71 -6.24 2.58 -0.45
CA GLY A 71 -6.08 2.41 -1.88
C GLY A 71 -5.13 3.45 -2.48
N TYR A 72 -5.34 4.73 -2.15
CA TYR A 72 -4.45 5.81 -2.58
C TYR A 72 -3.02 5.64 -2.05
N SER A 73 -2.89 5.35 -0.75
CA SER A 73 -1.60 5.12 -0.11
C SER A 73 -0.88 3.91 -0.70
N GLY A 74 -1.61 2.87 -1.08
CA GLY A 74 -1.06 1.66 -1.70
C GLY A 74 -0.55 1.93 -3.11
N TRP A 75 -1.32 2.68 -3.90
CA TRP A 75 -0.88 3.15 -5.22
C TRP A 75 0.39 4.00 -5.13
N LYS A 76 0.45 4.93 -4.16
CA LYS A 76 1.63 5.76 -3.93
C LYS A 76 2.83 4.93 -3.46
N GLY A 77 2.63 3.98 -2.55
CA GLY A 77 3.67 3.08 -2.08
C GLY A 77 4.28 2.23 -3.20
N GLN A 78 3.47 1.78 -4.17
CA GLN A 78 3.99 1.07 -5.35
C GLN A 78 4.88 1.96 -6.23
N GLN A 79 4.57 3.25 -6.34
CA GLN A 79 5.46 4.19 -7.05
C GLN A 79 6.78 4.38 -6.31
N ASN A 80 6.76 4.44 -4.98
CA ASN A 80 7.98 4.56 -4.18
C ASN A 80 8.90 3.35 -4.38
N VAL A 81 8.35 2.13 -4.39
CA VAL A 81 9.14 0.92 -4.68
C VAL A 81 9.80 1.00 -6.05
N ARG A 82 9.06 1.44 -7.07
CA ARG A 82 9.59 1.60 -8.44
C ARG A 82 10.69 2.65 -8.48
N ALA A 83 10.53 3.77 -7.78
CA ALA A 83 11.53 4.82 -7.72
C ALA A 83 12.83 4.36 -7.04
N VAL A 84 12.73 3.55 -5.98
CA VAL A 84 13.90 2.96 -5.31
C VAL A 84 14.65 2.00 -6.24
N VAL A 85 13.92 1.16 -6.99
CA VAL A 85 14.52 0.24 -7.97
C VAL A 85 15.17 1.00 -9.13
N ASP A 86 14.51 2.03 -9.67
CA ASP A 86 15.04 2.87 -10.76
C ASP A 86 16.31 3.65 -10.31
N ASP A 87 16.33 4.16 -9.09
CA ASP A 87 17.53 4.81 -8.52
C ASP A 87 18.69 3.83 -8.37
N TYR A 88 18.42 2.59 -7.93
CA TYR A 88 19.42 1.53 -7.90
C TYR A 88 20.00 1.24 -9.29
N GLU A 89 19.14 1.03 -10.29
CA GLU A 89 19.58 0.74 -11.67
C GLU A 89 20.46 1.86 -12.22
N LYS A 90 20.09 3.13 -12.02
CA LYS A 90 20.88 4.29 -12.44
C LYS A 90 22.26 4.32 -11.79
N LYS A 91 22.34 4.04 -10.48
CA LYS A 91 23.62 4.00 -9.77
C LYS A 91 24.51 2.89 -10.29
N VAL A 92 23.98 1.68 -10.42
CA VAL A 92 24.73 0.53 -10.96
C VAL A 92 25.25 0.83 -12.36
N GLN A 93 24.43 1.38 -13.25
CA GLN A 93 24.87 1.78 -14.60
C GLN A 93 25.97 2.84 -14.57
N HIS A 94 25.86 3.84 -13.69
CA HIS A 94 26.91 4.85 -13.51
C HIS A 94 28.23 4.24 -13.07
N PHE A 95 28.23 3.34 -12.06
CA PHE A 95 29.43 2.64 -11.62
C PHE A 95 30.08 1.84 -12.75
N HIS A 96 29.30 1.07 -13.52
CA HIS A 96 29.83 0.32 -14.66
C HIS A 96 30.45 1.25 -15.72
N LYS A 97 29.82 2.39 -16.00
CA LYS A 97 30.33 3.37 -16.97
C LYS A 97 31.64 4.01 -16.51
N VAL A 98 31.77 4.34 -15.23
CA VAL A 98 32.99 4.91 -14.65
C VAL A 98 34.12 3.88 -14.67
N THR A 99 33.87 2.65 -14.22
CA THR A 99 34.89 1.58 -14.21
C THR A 99 35.40 1.28 -15.62
N ARG A 100 34.51 1.23 -16.63
CA ARG A 100 34.88 0.98 -18.03
C ARG A 100 35.69 2.12 -18.68
N LYS A 101 35.61 3.33 -18.14
CA LYS A 101 36.38 4.50 -18.64
C LYS A 101 37.77 4.60 -18.01
N ASN A 102 37.98 3.93 -16.88
CA ASN A 102 39.22 3.96 -16.10
C ASN A 102 40.10 2.71 -16.31
N VAL A 103 39.73 1.84 -17.25
CA VAL A 103 40.48 0.66 -17.74
C VAL A 103 40.80 0.91 -19.20
#